data_AF-A0A7R9KFK4-F1
#
_entry.id   AF-A0A7R9KFK4-F1
#
_cell.length_a   1.000
_cell.length_b   1.000
_cell.length_c   1.000
_cell.angle_alpha   90.00
_cell.angle_beta   90.00
_cell.angle_gamma   90.00
#
_symmetry.space_group_name_H-M   'P 1'
#
loop_
_entity.id
_entity.type
_entity.pdbx_description
1 polymer ?
#
loop_
_entity_poly.entity_id
_entity_poly.type
_entity_poly.pdbx_seq_one_letter_code
_entity_poly.pdbx_strand_id
1 'polypeptide(L)'
;MNGLVKETSVQQYPVSDRFLVFQLLTKMFQKYSEELKANRPEFLYGLLQLVEGERDPRCLLVVFRLMHSVIESLDLDPYTEDVFEVISCYFPILFTPTPDDEYGITKEDLSGELHRCFTACPQFAPFLFPLVLEKLESELITAKIDSYKVIEGVSRNYGYERINQFIPQLWTAIRVDVLKPKLLETEISEHALKALISISDAMIENELMFDSFTKQIWTDISNAFNKPELDLVDSGVSIMLATISSNAYAFNQMITQLMPILLKQFTFCQKESTRVDIIESISRILSHSRNISQKQINLINFESLFTLMTSLSVADTETDNIRESVVSCLQQLIQLKQMNDNKWEIITKTTQQK
;
A
#
# COMPACT_ATOMS: atom_id res chain seq x y z
N MET A 1 -17.90 -34.23 7.53
CA MET A 1 -18.26 -33.06 8.35
C MET A 1 -19.19 -33.44 9.50
N ASN A 2 -20.41 -33.92 9.23
CA ASN A 2 -21.39 -34.24 10.28
C ASN A 2 -20.91 -35.19 11.39
N GLY A 3 -20.02 -36.16 11.13
CA GLY A 3 -19.46 -37.02 12.17
C GLY A 3 -18.46 -36.34 13.11
N LEU A 4 -17.79 -35.26 12.67
CA LEU A 4 -16.80 -34.51 13.47
C LEU A 4 -17.46 -33.39 14.31
N VAL A 5 -18.62 -32.91 13.88
CA VAL A 5 -19.32 -31.76 14.48
C VAL A 5 -20.31 -32.18 15.57
N LYS A 6 -20.73 -33.45 15.59
CA LYS A 6 -21.97 -33.87 16.28
C LYS A 6 -21.90 -34.12 17.78
N GLU A 7 -20.72 -34.21 18.41
CA GLU A 7 -20.64 -34.68 19.80
C GLU A 7 -19.98 -33.70 20.79
N THR A 8 -18.97 -32.92 20.39
CA THR A 8 -18.33 -31.89 21.22
C THR A 8 -17.64 -30.84 20.36
N SER A 9 -17.58 -29.58 20.81
CA SER A 9 -16.82 -28.52 20.13
C SER A 9 -15.33 -28.88 20.07
N VAL A 10 -14.71 -28.73 18.89
CA VAL A 10 -13.29 -29.05 18.66
C VAL A 10 -12.38 -28.31 19.63
N GLN A 11 -12.78 -27.09 20.02
CA GLN A 11 -12.04 -26.21 20.93
C GLN A 11 -11.87 -26.82 22.33
N GLN A 12 -12.67 -27.84 22.69
CA GLN A 12 -12.56 -28.56 23.95
C GLN A 12 -11.48 -29.65 23.94
N TYR A 13 -10.99 -30.05 22.76
CA TYR A 13 -9.95 -31.06 22.65
C TYR A 13 -8.55 -30.51 23.00
N PRO A 14 -7.60 -31.37 23.41
CA PRO A 14 -6.19 -31.01 23.52
C PRO A 14 -5.63 -30.40 22.24
N VAL A 15 -4.67 -29.49 22.35
CA VAL A 15 -4.10 -28.77 21.19
C VAL A 15 -3.60 -29.73 20.10
N SER A 16 -2.92 -30.82 20.50
CA SER A 16 -2.42 -31.84 19.58
C SER A 16 -3.54 -32.44 18.71
N ASP A 17 -4.71 -32.66 19.31
CA ASP A 17 -5.84 -33.30 18.64
C ASP A 17 -6.52 -32.30 17.70
N ARG A 18 -6.69 -31.04 18.15
CA ARG A 18 -7.20 -29.95 17.29
C ARG A 18 -6.30 -29.74 16.07
N PHE A 19 -4.98 -29.72 16.27
CA PHE A 19 -4.01 -29.59 15.19
C PHE A 19 -4.13 -30.72 14.17
N LEU A 20 -4.28 -31.97 14.62
CA LEU A 20 -4.52 -33.12 13.75
C LEU A 20 -5.85 -33.02 12.99
N VAL A 21 -6.92 -32.55 13.65
CA VAL A 21 -8.21 -32.31 13.00
C VAL A 21 -8.06 -31.29 11.87
N PHE A 22 -7.41 -30.15 12.10
CA PHE A 22 -7.23 -29.13 11.06
C PHE A 22 -6.34 -29.62 9.92
N GLN A 23 -5.26 -30.36 10.21
CA GLN A 23 -4.43 -30.98 9.18
C GLN A 23 -5.21 -32.00 8.34
N LEU A 24 -6.05 -32.82 8.97
CA LEU A 24 -6.92 -33.76 8.27
C LEU A 24 -7.90 -33.02 7.36
N LEU A 25 -8.54 -31.95 7.84
CA LEU A 25 -9.43 -31.11 7.02
C LEU A 25 -8.69 -30.51 5.83
N THR A 26 -7.47 -30.02 6.01
CA THR A 26 -6.62 -29.55 4.90
C THR A 26 -6.37 -30.64 3.87
N LYS A 27 -6.00 -31.85 4.30
CA LYS A 27 -5.77 -32.98 3.38
C LYS A 27 -7.04 -33.45 2.69
N MET A 28 -8.18 -33.43 3.38
CA MET A 28 -9.47 -33.74 2.79
C MET A 28 -9.83 -32.72 1.71
N PHE A 29 -9.69 -31.42 1.98
CA PHE A 29 -9.96 -30.37 1.01
C PHE A 29 -9.05 -30.46 -0.22
N GLN A 30 -7.76 -30.72 -0.03
CA GLN A 30 -6.80 -30.90 -1.12
C GLN A 30 -7.09 -32.11 -2.02
N LYS A 31 -7.62 -33.20 -1.45
CA LYS A 31 -7.82 -34.46 -2.17
C LYS A 31 -9.21 -34.61 -2.78
N TYR A 32 -10.23 -34.06 -2.12
CA TYR A 32 -11.64 -34.25 -2.46
C TYR A 32 -12.34 -32.90 -2.70
N SER A 33 -11.61 -31.94 -3.30
CA SER A 33 -12.11 -30.57 -3.49
C SER A 33 -13.41 -30.55 -4.27
N GLU A 34 -13.53 -31.35 -5.32
CA GLU A 34 -14.71 -31.35 -6.20
C GLU A 34 -15.95 -31.90 -5.49
N GLU A 35 -15.82 -32.96 -4.69
CA GLU A 35 -16.93 -33.51 -3.92
C GLU A 35 -17.36 -32.57 -2.78
N LEU A 36 -16.42 -31.86 -2.16
CA LEU A 36 -16.70 -30.86 -1.12
C LEU A 36 -17.33 -29.60 -1.71
N LYS A 37 -16.91 -29.17 -2.89
CA LYS A 37 -17.55 -28.09 -3.67
C LYS A 37 -18.99 -28.47 -4.05
N ALA A 38 -19.23 -29.73 -4.43
CA ALA A 38 -20.58 -30.21 -4.77
C ALA A 38 -21.55 -30.18 -3.58
N ASN A 39 -21.04 -30.31 -2.35
CA ASN A 39 -21.81 -30.19 -1.09
C ASN A 39 -21.40 -28.93 -0.31
N ARG A 40 -21.19 -27.82 -1.02
CA ARG A 40 -20.66 -26.57 -0.49
C ARG A 40 -21.40 -26.06 0.75
N PRO A 41 -22.75 -26.00 0.80
CA PRO A 41 -23.47 -25.49 1.97
C PRO A 41 -23.13 -26.24 3.26
N GLU A 42 -23.23 -27.57 3.24
CA GLU A 42 -22.94 -28.43 4.39
C GLU A 42 -21.46 -28.42 4.75
N PHE A 43 -20.59 -28.33 3.73
CA PHE A 43 -19.15 -28.21 3.94
C PHE A 43 -18.78 -26.90 4.63
N LEU A 44 -19.22 -25.75 4.11
CA LEU A 44 -18.94 -24.43 4.69
C LEU A 44 -19.48 -24.34 6.11
N TYR A 45 -20.74 -24.70 6.33
CA TYR A 45 -21.34 -24.69 7.67
C TYR A 45 -20.53 -25.53 8.67
N GLY A 46 -20.19 -26.77 8.29
CA GLY A 46 -19.39 -27.63 9.15
C GLY A 46 -17.96 -27.12 9.34
N LEU A 47 -17.35 -26.53 8.33
CA LEU A 47 -16.00 -25.98 8.43
C LEU A 47 -15.95 -24.78 9.37
N LEU A 48 -16.86 -23.82 9.22
CA LEU A 48 -16.94 -22.63 10.05
C LEU A 48 -17.09 -23.01 11.53
N GLN A 49 -17.98 -23.96 11.85
CA GLN A 49 -18.14 -24.46 13.21
C GLN A 49 -16.89 -25.13 13.79
N LEU A 50 -16.09 -25.80 12.95
CA LEU A 50 -14.88 -26.48 13.42
C LEU A 50 -13.75 -25.49 13.71
N VAL A 51 -13.64 -24.41 12.93
CA VAL A 51 -12.55 -23.44 13.07
C VAL A 51 -12.86 -22.27 14.02
N GLU A 52 -14.14 -22.04 14.32
CA GLU A 52 -14.59 -20.94 15.17
C GLU A 52 -13.96 -20.99 16.57
N GLY A 53 -13.39 -19.87 17.01
CA GLY A 53 -12.86 -19.73 18.37
C GLY A 53 -11.55 -20.47 18.66
N GLU A 54 -10.81 -20.91 17.65
CA GLU A 54 -9.44 -21.41 17.85
C GLU A 54 -8.52 -20.29 18.38
N ARG A 55 -7.56 -20.61 19.24
CA ARG A 55 -6.69 -19.60 19.89
C ARG A 55 -5.22 -19.98 19.89
N ASP A 56 -4.89 -21.25 19.71
CA ASP A 56 -3.48 -21.68 19.68
C ASP A 56 -2.85 -21.24 18.35
N PRO A 57 -1.70 -20.53 18.38
CA PRO A 57 -1.08 -19.99 17.17
C PRO A 57 -0.70 -21.08 16.15
N ARG A 58 -0.36 -22.30 16.59
CA ARG A 58 -0.02 -23.42 15.71
C ARG A 58 -1.25 -23.90 14.95
N CYS A 59 -2.38 -24.00 15.64
CA CYS A 59 -3.65 -24.35 15.04
C CYS A 59 -4.16 -23.25 14.12
N LEU A 60 -4.10 -21.98 14.56
CA LEU A 60 -4.53 -20.82 13.77
C LEU A 60 -3.80 -20.72 12.43
N LEU A 61 -2.50 -20.98 12.40
CA LEU A 61 -1.74 -20.97 11.16
C LEU A 61 -2.27 -22.01 10.14
N VAL A 62 -2.64 -23.21 10.60
CA VAL A 62 -3.25 -24.25 9.75
C VAL A 62 -4.65 -23.84 9.33
N VAL A 63 -5.44 -23.27 10.24
CA VAL A 63 -6.79 -22.76 9.99
C VAL A 63 -6.76 -21.66 8.92
N PHE A 64 -5.92 -20.64 9.03
CA PHE A 64 -5.85 -19.57 8.04
C PHE A 64 -5.43 -20.08 6.67
N ARG A 65 -4.46 -21.00 6.58
CA ARG A 65 -4.08 -21.61 5.30
C ARG A 65 -5.20 -22.44 4.67
N LEU A 66 -5.94 -23.19 5.49
CA LEU A 66 -7.12 -23.92 5.04
C LEU A 66 -8.19 -22.95 4.54
N MET A 67 -8.53 -21.94 5.34
CA MET A 67 -9.56 -20.96 5.02
C MET A 67 -9.21 -20.16 3.77
N HIS A 68 -7.96 -19.72 3.61
CA HIS A 68 -7.47 -19.13 2.36
C HIS A 68 -7.74 -20.03 1.16
N SER A 69 -7.36 -21.31 1.24
CA SER A 69 -7.57 -22.27 0.14
C SER A 69 -9.05 -22.44 -0.20
N VAL A 70 -9.91 -22.44 0.83
CA VAL A 70 -11.36 -22.55 0.69
C VAL A 70 -11.94 -21.30 0.04
N ILE A 71 -11.58 -20.11 0.53
CA ILE A 71 -12.02 -18.80 0.02
C ILE A 71 -11.62 -18.61 -1.45
N GLU A 72 -10.40 -18.99 -1.81
CA GLU A 72 -9.89 -18.88 -3.19
C GLU A 72 -10.58 -19.88 -4.15
N SER A 73 -11.03 -21.03 -3.64
CA SER A 73 -11.51 -22.13 -4.48
C SER A 73 -13.04 -22.22 -4.60
N LEU A 74 -13.79 -21.46 -3.79
CA LEU A 74 -15.24 -21.55 -3.71
C LEU A 74 -15.91 -20.21 -4.01
N ASP A 75 -17.05 -20.29 -4.69
CA ASP A 75 -18.05 -19.21 -4.63
C ASP A 75 -18.68 -19.21 -3.23
N LEU A 76 -18.54 -18.11 -2.50
CA LEU A 76 -18.99 -18.02 -1.11
C LEU A 76 -20.47 -17.66 -0.98
N ASP A 77 -21.12 -17.12 -2.01
CA ASP A 77 -22.49 -16.61 -1.87
C ASP A 77 -23.52 -17.72 -1.57
N PRO A 78 -24.44 -17.54 -0.61
CA PRO A 78 -24.70 -16.33 0.18
C PRO A 78 -23.96 -16.24 1.53
N TYR A 79 -23.00 -17.13 1.80
CA TYR A 79 -22.27 -17.27 3.09
C TYR A 79 -21.07 -16.33 3.23
N THR A 80 -20.90 -15.36 2.33
CA THR A 80 -19.76 -14.44 2.30
C THR A 80 -19.57 -13.71 3.63
N GLU A 81 -20.65 -13.25 4.25
CA GLU A 81 -20.62 -12.58 5.55
C GLU A 81 -20.20 -13.54 6.68
N ASP A 82 -20.81 -14.72 6.77
CA ASP A 82 -20.48 -15.74 7.78
C ASP A 82 -19.00 -16.14 7.74
N VAL A 83 -18.45 -16.33 6.52
CA VAL A 83 -17.04 -16.65 6.33
C VAL A 83 -16.16 -15.48 6.76
N PHE A 84 -16.57 -14.24 6.43
CA PHE A 84 -15.83 -13.04 6.84
C PHE A 84 -15.82 -12.87 8.35
N GLU A 85 -16.95 -13.05 9.05
CA GLU A 85 -17.06 -12.91 10.51
C GLU A 85 -16.09 -13.84 11.25
N VAL A 86 -16.05 -15.12 10.85
CA VAL A 86 -15.18 -16.12 11.46
C VAL A 86 -13.69 -15.77 11.31
N ILE A 87 -13.29 -15.18 10.18
CA ILE A 87 -11.89 -14.81 9.92
C ILE A 87 -11.54 -13.45 10.54
N SER A 88 -12.43 -12.47 10.43
CA SER A 88 -12.19 -11.10 10.85
C SER A 88 -12.10 -10.92 12.36
N CYS A 89 -12.67 -11.83 13.16
CA CYS A 89 -12.57 -11.80 14.61
C CYS A 89 -11.12 -11.87 15.15
N TYR A 90 -10.17 -12.32 14.33
CA TYR A 90 -8.75 -12.39 14.66
C TYR A 90 -7.98 -11.09 14.33
N PHE A 91 -8.63 -10.09 13.73
CA PHE A 91 -7.99 -8.84 13.31
C PHE A 91 -8.14 -7.70 14.35
N PRO A 92 -7.05 -6.99 14.71
CA PRO A 92 -5.66 -7.29 14.38
C PRO A 92 -5.11 -8.44 15.23
N ILE A 93 -4.10 -9.15 14.72
CA ILE A 93 -3.44 -10.21 15.49
C ILE A 93 -2.64 -9.56 16.64
N LEU A 94 -3.04 -9.84 17.87
CA LEU A 94 -2.31 -9.46 19.08
C LEU A 94 -1.64 -10.70 19.65
N PHE A 95 -0.48 -11.03 19.10
CA PHE A 95 0.31 -12.19 19.51
C PHE A 95 1.71 -11.77 19.93
N THR A 96 2.19 -12.34 21.03
CA THR A 96 3.56 -12.20 21.50
C THR A 96 4.07 -13.59 21.86
N PRO A 97 5.04 -14.15 21.12
CA PRO A 97 5.56 -15.47 21.40
C PRO A 97 6.25 -15.50 22.76
N THR A 98 6.18 -16.64 23.45
CA THR A 98 6.95 -16.85 24.68
C THR A 98 8.43 -17.05 24.35
N PRO A 99 9.38 -16.63 25.22
CA PRO A 99 10.82 -16.79 24.97
C PRO A 99 11.26 -18.24 24.70
N ASP A 100 10.56 -19.21 25.26
CA ASP A 100 10.83 -20.65 25.11
C ASP A 100 9.96 -21.32 24.03
N ASP A 101 9.39 -20.57 23.08
CA ASP A 101 8.59 -21.15 22.00
C ASP A 101 9.46 -21.95 21.01
N GLU A 102 9.47 -23.28 21.17
CA GLU A 102 10.19 -24.21 20.29
C GLU A 102 9.71 -24.19 18.83
N TYR A 103 8.51 -23.66 18.56
CA TYR A 103 7.93 -23.63 17.20
C TYR A 103 8.28 -22.37 16.41
N GLY A 104 8.69 -21.29 17.10
CA GLY A 104 9.15 -20.04 16.48
C GLY A 104 8.09 -19.33 15.63
N ILE A 105 6.80 -19.50 15.92
CA ILE A 105 5.73 -18.78 15.21
C ILE A 105 5.79 -17.31 15.60
N THR A 106 5.75 -16.42 14.62
CA THR A 106 5.77 -14.96 14.83
C THR A 106 4.37 -14.35 14.68
N LYS A 107 4.21 -13.10 15.14
CA LYS A 107 2.98 -12.33 14.88
C LYS A 107 2.79 -12.15 13.37
N GLU A 108 3.87 -11.89 12.66
CA GLU A 108 3.93 -11.62 11.22
C GLU A 108 3.50 -12.85 10.41
N ASP A 109 3.82 -14.07 10.86
CA ASP A 109 3.33 -15.30 10.21
C ASP A 109 1.80 -15.40 10.28
N LEU A 110 1.22 -15.13 11.44
CA LEU A 110 -0.23 -15.19 11.66
C LEU A 110 -0.96 -14.07 10.91
N SER A 111 -0.47 -12.83 11.02
CA SER A 111 -1.08 -11.70 10.32
C SER A 111 -0.94 -11.84 8.81
N GLY A 112 0.19 -12.35 8.32
CA GLY A 112 0.41 -12.64 6.91
C GLY A 112 -0.63 -13.63 6.35
N GLU A 113 -0.84 -14.77 7.00
CA GLU A 113 -1.84 -15.75 6.53
C GLU A 113 -3.29 -15.21 6.68
N LEU A 114 -3.58 -14.44 7.73
CA LEU A 114 -4.87 -13.77 7.88
C LEU A 114 -5.13 -12.76 6.75
N HIS A 115 -4.14 -11.92 6.43
CA HIS A 115 -4.24 -10.94 5.35
C HIS A 115 -4.46 -11.62 4.00
N ARG A 116 -3.80 -12.77 3.76
CA ARG A 116 -4.05 -13.57 2.56
C ARG A 116 -5.52 -13.95 2.43
N CYS A 117 -6.18 -14.39 3.52
CA CYS A 117 -7.63 -14.68 3.50
C CYS A 117 -8.44 -13.45 3.06
N PHE A 118 -8.14 -12.26 3.56
CA PHE A 118 -8.83 -11.03 3.14
C PHE A 118 -8.58 -10.71 1.67
N THR A 119 -7.35 -10.88 1.17
CA THR A 119 -7.03 -10.60 -0.24
C THR A 119 -7.69 -11.57 -1.22
N ALA A 120 -8.01 -12.79 -0.80
CA ALA A 120 -8.51 -13.84 -1.70
C ALA A 120 -9.94 -13.59 -2.23
N CYS A 121 -10.76 -12.75 -1.58
CA CYS A 121 -12.17 -12.58 -1.94
C CYS A 121 -12.58 -11.09 -1.98
N PRO A 122 -12.74 -10.50 -3.18
CA PRO A 122 -13.27 -9.15 -3.37
C PRO A 122 -14.65 -8.89 -2.76
N GLN A 123 -15.46 -9.93 -2.59
CA GLN A 123 -16.79 -9.83 -2.00
C GLN A 123 -16.74 -9.46 -0.51
N PHE A 124 -15.58 -9.53 0.15
CA PHE A 124 -15.40 -9.03 1.52
C PHE A 124 -15.35 -7.51 1.63
N ALA A 125 -15.22 -6.76 0.53
CA ALA A 125 -15.11 -5.29 0.56
C ALA A 125 -16.14 -4.57 1.45
N PRO A 126 -17.45 -4.91 1.41
CA PRO A 126 -18.47 -4.24 2.22
C PRO A 126 -18.27 -4.39 3.74
N PHE A 127 -17.54 -5.43 4.17
CA PHE A 127 -17.30 -5.74 5.58
C PHE A 127 -15.87 -5.37 6.03
N LEU A 128 -14.89 -5.60 5.15
CA LEU A 128 -13.48 -5.37 5.43
C LEU A 128 -13.14 -3.88 5.55
N PHE A 129 -13.64 -3.04 4.63
CA PHE A 129 -13.32 -1.62 4.67
C PHE A 129 -13.86 -0.93 5.94
N PRO A 130 -15.11 -1.18 6.38
CA PRO A 130 -15.57 -0.70 7.69
C PRO A 130 -14.68 -1.15 8.85
N LEU A 131 -14.27 -2.43 8.89
CA LEU A 131 -13.40 -2.96 9.94
C LEU A 131 -12.06 -2.24 9.99
N VAL A 132 -11.35 -2.11 8.86
CA VAL A 132 -10.02 -1.46 8.85
C VAL A 132 -10.12 0.03 9.14
N LEU A 133 -11.19 0.71 8.68
CA LEU A 133 -11.44 2.12 8.99
C LEU A 133 -11.67 2.34 10.50
N GLU A 134 -12.44 1.49 11.16
CA GLU A 134 -12.61 1.53 12.62
C GLU A 134 -11.25 1.38 13.34
N LYS A 135 -10.39 0.46 12.86
CA LYS A 135 -9.06 0.28 13.45
C LYS A 135 -8.11 1.45 13.18
N LEU A 136 -8.25 2.14 12.04
CA LEU A 136 -7.50 3.36 11.73
C LEU A 136 -7.87 4.55 12.63
N GLU A 137 -9.09 4.57 13.17
CA GLU A 137 -9.51 5.56 14.16
C GLU A 137 -9.00 5.27 15.58
N SER A 138 -8.50 4.05 15.84
CA SER A 138 -7.97 3.67 17.15
C SER A 138 -6.56 4.23 17.40
N GLU A 139 -6.18 4.36 18.68
CA GLU A 139 -4.82 4.79 19.09
C GLU A 139 -3.77 3.65 19.00
N LEU A 140 -4.20 2.42 18.66
CA LEU A 140 -3.31 1.26 18.64
C LEU A 140 -2.47 1.27 17.36
N ILE A 141 -1.21 1.70 17.48
CA ILE A 141 -0.24 1.81 16.36
C ILE A 141 -0.17 0.52 15.53
N THR A 142 -0.06 -0.64 16.18
CA THR A 142 0.03 -1.92 15.48
C THR A 142 -1.24 -2.25 14.68
N ALA A 143 -2.42 -1.85 15.18
CA ALA A 143 -3.68 -2.02 14.46
C ALA A 143 -3.76 -1.13 13.24
N LYS A 144 -3.28 0.12 13.34
CA LYS A 144 -3.20 1.03 12.18
C LYS A 144 -2.28 0.49 11.09
N ILE A 145 -1.10 0.01 11.47
CA ILE A 145 -0.14 -0.59 10.53
C ILE A 145 -0.74 -1.81 9.85
N ASP A 146 -1.36 -2.72 10.62
CA ASP A 146 -2.01 -3.91 10.06
C ASP A 146 -3.19 -3.51 9.13
N SER A 147 -3.97 -2.48 9.47
CA SER A 147 -5.03 -1.94 8.59
C SER A 147 -4.47 -1.42 7.27
N TYR A 148 -3.39 -0.65 7.28
CA TYR A 148 -2.78 -0.16 6.04
C TYR A 148 -2.19 -1.29 5.20
N LYS A 149 -1.56 -2.29 5.81
CA LYS A 149 -1.08 -3.50 5.11
C LYS A 149 -2.23 -4.27 4.45
N VAL A 150 -3.38 -4.37 5.10
CA VAL A 150 -4.59 -4.96 4.50
C VAL A 150 -5.05 -4.13 3.31
N ILE A 151 -5.18 -2.81 3.46
CA ILE A 151 -5.59 -1.91 2.36
C ILE A 151 -4.64 -2.04 1.16
N GLU A 152 -3.33 -2.06 1.41
CA GLU A 152 -2.29 -2.30 0.40
C GLU A 152 -2.54 -3.61 -0.37
N GLY A 153 -2.77 -4.71 0.36
CA GLY A 153 -2.99 -6.03 -0.24
C GLY A 153 -4.29 -6.17 -1.02
N VAL A 154 -5.39 -5.55 -0.57
CA VAL A 154 -6.72 -5.78 -1.17
C VAL A 154 -7.05 -4.82 -2.30
N SER A 155 -6.50 -3.60 -2.31
CA SER A 155 -6.96 -2.51 -3.19
C SER A 155 -6.99 -2.90 -4.66
N ARG A 156 -5.88 -3.46 -5.19
CA ARG A 156 -5.80 -3.86 -6.61
C ARG A 156 -6.74 -5.03 -6.94
N ASN A 157 -6.84 -6.03 -6.07
CA ASN A 157 -7.66 -7.21 -6.34
C ASN A 157 -9.16 -6.92 -6.25
N TYR A 158 -9.55 -5.97 -5.39
CA TYR A 158 -10.96 -5.62 -5.20
C TYR A 158 -11.51 -4.74 -6.33
N GLY A 159 -10.61 -4.08 -7.07
CA GLY A 159 -10.94 -3.24 -8.20
C GLY A 159 -11.60 -1.92 -7.79
N TYR A 160 -11.66 -1.03 -8.76
CA TYR A 160 -12.07 0.36 -8.56
C TYR A 160 -13.52 0.50 -8.05
N GLU A 161 -14.44 -0.36 -8.52
CA GLU A 161 -15.88 -0.26 -8.21
C GLU A 161 -16.18 -0.45 -6.72
N ARG A 162 -15.49 -1.40 -6.07
CA ARG A 162 -15.74 -1.77 -4.68
C ARG A 162 -15.09 -0.79 -3.70
N ILE A 163 -13.90 -0.32 -4.05
CA ILE A 163 -13.16 0.60 -3.19
C ILE A 163 -13.72 2.02 -3.25
N ASN A 164 -14.30 2.42 -4.38
CA ASN A 164 -14.72 3.80 -4.63
C ASN A 164 -15.60 4.40 -3.52
N GLN A 165 -16.55 3.63 -2.99
CA GLN A 165 -17.45 4.10 -1.93
C GLN A 165 -16.76 4.39 -0.58
N PHE A 166 -15.56 3.85 -0.38
CA PHE A 166 -14.76 4.02 0.85
C PHE A 166 -13.61 5.02 0.67
N ILE A 167 -13.35 5.49 -0.55
CA ILE A 167 -12.25 6.42 -0.86
C ILE A 167 -12.27 7.68 0.02
N PRO A 168 -13.42 8.35 0.27
CA PRO A 168 -13.42 9.54 1.12
C PRO A 168 -12.90 9.28 2.54
N GLN A 169 -13.27 8.15 3.15
CA GLN A 169 -12.85 7.76 4.49
C GLN A 169 -11.39 7.31 4.49
N LEU A 170 -10.98 6.47 3.53
CA LEU A 170 -9.60 6.02 3.37
C LEU A 170 -8.64 7.19 3.16
N TRP A 171 -9.00 8.12 2.28
CA TRP A 171 -8.24 9.35 2.05
C TRP A 171 -8.12 10.20 3.33
N THR A 172 -9.23 10.35 4.07
CA THR A 172 -9.21 11.10 5.33
C THR A 172 -8.24 10.48 6.34
N ALA A 173 -8.27 9.16 6.51
CA ALA A 173 -7.36 8.45 7.41
C ALA A 173 -5.89 8.61 6.99
N ILE A 174 -5.57 8.36 5.71
CA ILE A 174 -4.21 8.52 5.17
C ILE A 174 -3.71 9.95 5.36
N ARG A 175 -4.54 10.95 5.04
CA ARG A 175 -4.17 12.35 5.19
C ARG A 175 -3.86 12.70 6.65
N VAL A 176 -4.64 12.20 7.61
CA VAL A 176 -4.41 12.44 9.05
C VAL A 176 -3.08 11.84 9.50
N ASP A 177 -2.77 10.62 9.05
CA ASP A 177 -1.59 9.88 9.49
C ASP A 177 -0.29 10.27 8.74
N VAL A 178 -0.37 11.01 7.62
CA VAL A 178 0.80 11.38 6.81
C VAL A 178 1.08 12.89 6.78
N LEU A 179 0.05 13.74 6.76
CA LEU A 179 0.21 15.15 6.40
C LEU A 179 1.03 15.96 7.42
N LYS A 180 1.02 15.58 8.70
CA LYS A 180 1.77 16.30 9.73
C LYS A 180 3.26 15.92 9.64
N PRO A 181 4.21 16.87 9.72
CA PRO A 181 5.64 16.58 9.50
C PRO A 181 6.20 15.56 10.48
N LYS A 182 5.79 15.64 11.76
CA LYS A 182 6.18 14.69 12.82
C LYS A 182 5.73 13.25 12.58
N LEU A 183 4.76 13.03 11.69
CA LEU A 183 4.25 11.71 11.38
C LEU A 183 4.91 11.10 10.15
N LEU A 184 5.56 11.91 9.30
CA LEU A 184 6.04 11.46 8.00
C LEU A 184 7.04 10.30 8.10
N GLU A 185 7.94 10.35 9.07
CA GLU A 185 8.98 9.34 9.34
C GLU A 185 8.49 8.15 10.18
N THR A 186 7.19 8.05 10.46
CA THR A 186 6.63 6.93 11.21
C THR A 186 6.33 5.73 10.32
N GLU A 187 6.38 4.53 10.89
CA GLU A 187 5.99 3.29 10.21
C GLU A 187 4.51 3.33 9.73
N ILE A 188 3.64 4.05 10.46
CA ILE A 188 2.25 4.27 10.06
C ILE A 188 2.20 5.02 8.72
N SER A 189 2.94 6.14 8.60
CA SER A 189 2.99 6.95 7.38
C SER A 189 3.56 6.16 6.20
N GLU A 190 4.59 5.34 6.42
CA GLU A 190 5.16 4.46 5.39
C GLU A 190 4.08 3.53 4.79
N HIS A 191 3.33 2.82 5.66
CA HIS A 191 2.28 1.93 5.20
C HIS A 191 1.06 2.67 4.64
N ALA A 192 0.70 3.84 5.18
CA ALA A 192 -0.36 4.68 4.64
C ALA A 192 -0.06 5.15 3.21
N LEU A 193 1.20 5.51 2.91
CA LEU A 193 1.64 5.86 1.56
C LEU A 193 1.61 4.65 0.61
N LYS A 194 2.02 3.45 1.06
CA LYS A 194 1.90 2.21 0.26
C LYS A 194 0.45 1.82 -0.02
N ALA A 195 -0.43 2.02 0.97
CA ALA A 195 -1.87 1.87 0.80
C ALA A 195 -2.41 2.87 -0.24
N LEU A 196 -1.99 4.14 -0.19
CA LEU A 196 -2.38 5.16 -1.17
C LEU A 196 -1.93 4.80 -2.59
N ILE A 197 -0.71 4.26 -2.76
CA ILE A 197 -0.22 3.74 -4.05
C ILE A 197 -1.16 2.64 -4.56
N SER A 198 -1.48 1.66 -3.71
CA SER A 198 -2.32 0.52 -4.10
C SER A 198 -3.76 0.92 -4.42
N ILE A 199 -4.31 1.90 -3.70
CA ILE A 199 -5.61 2.53 -4.02
C ILE A 199 -5.53 3.22 -5.38
N SER A 200 -4.49 4.01 -5.61
CA SER A 200 -4.31 4.75 -6.85
C SER A 200 -4.20 3.81 -8.04
N ASP A 201 -3.48 2.71 -7.91
CA ASP A 201 -3.35 1.68 -8.94
C ASP A 201 -4.68 1.02 -9.27
N ALA A 202 -5.51 0.72 -8.27
CA ALA A 202 -6.85 0.19 -8.50
C ALA A 202 -7.73 1.20 -9.27
N MET A 203 -7.58 2.50 -8.98
CA MET A 203 -8.37 3.56 -9.60
C MET A 203 -7.99 3.82 -11.07
N ILE A 204 -6.77 3.47 -11.51
CA ILE A 204 -6.32 3.65 -12.92
C ILE A 204 -7.23 2.95 -13.93
N GLU A 205 -7.93 1.88 -13.52
CA GLU A 205 -8.90 1.18 -14.36
C GLU A 205 -10.03 2.09 -14.86
N ASN A 206 -10.33 3.19 -14.17
CA ASN A 206 -11.32 4.17 -14.55
C ASN A 206 -10.73 5.60 -14.54
N GLU A 207 -10.39 6.10 -15.72
CA GLU A 207 -9.74 7.41 -15.93
C GLU A 207 -10.52 8.57 -15.29
N LEU A 208 -11.85 8.59 -15.40
CA LEU A 208 -12.68 9.67 -14.83
C LEU A 208 -12.65 9.67 -13.30
N MET A 209 -12.71 8.49 -12.68
CA MET A 209 -12.66 8.34 -11.22
C MET A 209 -11.27 8.67 -10.69
N PHE A 210 -10.22 8.22 -11.38
CA PHE A 210 -8.85 8.58 -11.06
C PHE A 210 -8.60 10.09 -11.16
N ASP A 211 -9.10 10.75 -12.21
CA ASP A 211 -9.04 12.20 -12.37
C ASP A 211 -9.77 12.95 -11.25
N SER A 212 -10.94 12.46 -10.83
CA SER A 212 -11.68 13.05 -9.71
C SER A 212 -10.91 12.88 -8.40
N PHE A 213 -10.35 11.70 -8.17
CA PHE A 213 -9.56 11.36 -6.98
C PHE A 213 -8.30 12.22 -6.85
N THR A 214 -7.51 12.34 -7.93
CA THR A 214 -6.31 13.18 -7.96
C THR A 214 -6.63 14.67 -7.75
N LYS A 215 -7.72 15.18 -8.34
CA LYS A 215 -8.19 16.56 -8.12
C LYS A 215 -8.62 16.80 -6.67
N GLN A 216 -9.29 15.84 -6.04
CA GLN A 216 -9.67 15.92 -4.63
C GLN A 216 -8.42 15.98 -3.75
N ILE A 217 -7.45 15.08 -3.96
CA ILE A 217 -6.19 15.07 -3.21
C ILE A 217 -5.47 16.41 -3.39
N TRP A 218 -5.31 16.89 -4.62
CA TRP A 218 -4.67 18.19 -4.90
C TRP A 218 -5.34 19.32 -4.14
N THR A 219 -6.67 19.40 -4.20
CA THR A 219 -7.44 20.45 -3.53
C THR A 219 -7.15 20.47 -2.03
N ASP A 220 -7.15 19.29 -1.40
CA ASP A 220 -6.97 19.12 0.03
C ASP A 220 -5.54 19.41 0.50
N ILE A 221 -4.52 19.09 -0.31
CA ILE A 221 -3.11 19.28 0.06
C ILE A 221 -2.48 20.56 -0.51
N SER A 222 -3.14 21.26 -1.43
CA SER A 222 -2.59 22.45 -2.10
C SER A 222 -2.12 23.53 -1.12
N ASN A 223 -2.77 23.66 0.04
CA ASN A 223 -2.38 24.58 1.09
C ASN A 223 -1.02 24.24 1.72
N ALA A 224 -0.62 22.97 1.72
CA ALA A 224 0.71 22.54 2.19
C ALA A 224 1.83 23.19 1.38
N PHE A 225 1.59 23.43 0.08
CA PHE A 225 2.56 24.05 -0.82
C PHE A 225 2.46 25.57 -0.85
N ASN A 226 1.38 26.17 -0.34
CA ASN A 226 1.19 27.63 -0.40
C ASN A 226 1.51 28.34 0.92
N LYS A 227 1.64 27.59 2.02
CA LYS A 227 1.90 28.11 3.37
C LYS A 227 3.19 27.51 3.94
N PRO A 228 4.36 28.05 3.57
CA PRO A 228 5.65 27.49 3.97
C PRO A 228 5.85 27.45 5.50
N GLU A 229 5.18 28.32 6.24
CA GLU A 229 5.20 28.38 7.71
C GLU A 229 4.63 27.14 8.41
N LEU A 230 3.93 26.26 7.69
CA LEU A 230 3.36 25.04 8.24
C LEU A 230 4.31 23.83 8.16
N ASP A 231 5.46 23.97 7.49
CA ASP A 231 6.44 22.90 7.25
C ASP A 231 5.82 21.62 6.62
N LEU A 232 4.74 21.75 5.84
CA LEU A 232 3.97 20.62 5.26
C LEU A 232 4.44 20.17 3.88
N VAL A 233 5.41 20.87 3.28
CA VAL A 233 5.82 20.66 1.88
C VAL A 233 6.24 19.21 1.65
N ASP A 234 7.05 18.65 2.55
CA ASP A 234 7.56 17.29 2.41
C ASP A 234 6.43 16.25 2.44
N SER A 235 5.57 16.30 3.45
CA SER A 235 4.39 15.43 3.56
C SER A 235 3.47 15.58 2.34
N GLY A 236 3.24 16.81 1.87
CA GLY A 236 2.44 17.07 0.69
C GLY A 236 3.03 16.44 -0.58
N VAL A 237 4.34 16.55 -0.78
CA VAL A 237 5.04 15.91 -1.90
C VAL A 237 4.97 14.38 -1.80
N SER A 238 5.15 13.82 -0.61
CA SER A 238 5.08 12.36 -0.39
C SER A 238 3.70 11.80 -0.74
N ILE A 239 2.63 12.45 -0.29
CA ILE A 239 1.25 12.09 -0.64
C ILE A 239 1.01 12.20 -2.15
N MET A 240 1.44 13.32 -2.74
CA MET A 240 1.26 13.54 -4.18
C MET A 240 1.95 12.45 -4.99
N LEU A 241 3.22 12.15 -4.70
CA LEU A 241 4.01 11.13 -5.40
C LEU A 241 3.41 9.73 -5.23
N ALA A 242 2.91 9.38 -4.05
CA ALA A 242 2.19 8.12 -3.84
C ALA A 242 0.94 8.02 -4.73
N THR A 243 0.18 9.11 -4.86
CA THR A 243 -1.05 9.17 -5.66
C THR A 243 -0.80 8.98 -7.16
N ILE A 244 0.27 9.57 -7.69
CA ILE A 244 0.58 9.57 -9.14
C ILE A 244 1.59 8.50 -9.55
N SER A 245 1.96 7.61 -8.63
CA SER A 245 3.10 6.71 -8.76
C SER A 245 3.12 5.82 -10.01
N SER A 246 1.95 5.41 -10.48
CA SER A 246 1.81 4.56 -11.66
C SER A 246 1.17 5.28 -12.87
N ASN A 247 0.93 6.58 -12.78
CA ASN A 247 0.25 7.34 -13.84
C ASN A 247 1.09 8.54 -14.33
N ALA A 248 1.75 8.37 -15.48
CA ALA A 248 2.63 9.38 -16.06
C ALA A 248 1.89 10.67 -16.47
N TYR A 249 0.64 10.56 -16.92
CA TYR A 249 -0.14 11.72 -17.33
C TYR A 249 -0.48 12.61 -16.12
N ALA A 250 -1.02 12.01 -15.05
CA ALA A 250 -1.29 12.72 -13.81
C ALA A 250 -0.01 13.26 -13.16
N PHE A 251 1.09 12.50 -13.23
CA PHE A 251 2.40 12.99 -12.80
C PHE A 251 2.77 14.30 -13.48
N ASN A 252 2.76 14.35 -14.82
CA ASN A 252 3.09 15.57 -15.55
C ASN A 252 2.16 16.73 -15.22
N GLN A 253 0.85 16.47 -15.09
CA GLN A 253 -0.11 17.51 -14.75
C GLN A 253 0.14 18.12 -13.38
N MET A 254 0.34 17.29 -12.35
CA MET A 254 0.55 17.77 -10.98
C MET A 254 1.92 18.44 -10.82
N ILE A 255 2.97 17.87 -11.42
CA ILE A 255 4.32 18.46 -11.39
C ILE A 255 4.37 19.81 -12.12
N THR A 256 3.65 19.96 -13.23
CA THR A 256 3.52 21.25 -13.96
C THR A 256 2.97 22.35 -13.05
N GLN A 257 2.07 22.00 -12.13
CA GLN A 257 1.49 22.95 -11.16
C GLN A 257 2.39 23.16 -9.95
N LEU A 258 3.01 22.10 -9.42
CA LEU A 258 3.80 22.15 -8.19
C LEU A 258 5.17 22.80 -8.37
N MET A 259 5.89 22.50 -9.47
CA MET A 259 7.26 22.98 -9.66
C MET A 259 7.42 24.50 -9.59
N PRO A 260 6.56 25.31 -10.23
CA PRO A 260 6.61 26.77 -10.09
C PRO A 260 6.43 27.25 -8.64
N ILE A 261 5.59 26.56 -7.85
CA ILE A 261 5.33 26.90 -6.45
C ILE A 261 6.58 26.64 -5.62
N LEU A 262 7.19 25.46 -5.76
CA LEU A 262 8.43 25.10 -5.04
C LEU A 262 9.58 26.05 -5.39
N LEU A 263 9.78 26.34 -6.68
CA LEU A 263 10.84 27.26 -7.11
C LEU A 263 10.64 28.69 -6.59
N LYS A 264 9.38 29.17 -6.60
CA LYS A 264 9.03 30.47 -6.01
C LYS A 264 9.36 30.47 -4.51
N GLN A 265 8.94 29.44 -3.78
CA GLN A 265 9.21 29.36 -2.34
C GLN A 265 10.71 29.28 -2.05
N PHE A 266 11.46 28.47 -2.79
CA PHE A 266 12.90 28.38 -2.64
C PHE A 266 13.59 29.74 -2.84
N THR A 267 13.15 30.50 -3.84
CA THR A 267 13.75 31.80 -4.20
C THR A 267 13.46 32.88 -3.15
N PHE A 268 12.27 32.89 -2.56
CA PHE A 268 11.84 33.93 -1.62
C PHE A 268 11.99 33.55 -0.14
N CYS A 269 12.19 32.28 0.19
CA CYS A 269 12.38 31.84 1.57
C CYS A 269 13.79 32.21 2.06
N GLN A 270 13.87 32.82 3.24
CA GLN A 270 15.15 33.14 3.88
C GLN A 270 15.62 32.09 4.87
N LYS A 271 14.74 31.17 5.28
CA LYS A 271 15.07 30.11 6.23
C LYS A 271 15.81 28.99 5.50
N GLU A 272 17.07 28.79 5.85
CA GLU A 272 17.94 27.77 5.23
C GLU A 272 17.32 26.37 5.26
N SER A 273 16.80 25.91 6.40
CA SER A 273 16.23 24.57 6.50
C SER A 273 15.09 24.35 5.51
N THR A 274 14.19 25.32 5.37
CA THR A 274 13.08 25.24 4.41
C THR A 274 13.57 25.25 2.97
N ARG A 275 14.66 25.96 2.66
CA ARG A 275 15.28 25.91 1.33
C ARG A 275 15.85 24.52 1.03
N VAL A 276 16.51 23.90 2.02
CA VAL A 276 17.01 22.52 1.95
C VAL A 276 15.84 21.55 1.71
N ASP A 277 14.79 21.61 2.53
CA ASP A 277 13.60 20.73 2.41
C ASP A 277 12.95 20.83 1.02
N ILE A 278 12.91 22.02 0.42
CA ILE A 278 12.39 22.23 -0.93
C ILE A 278 13.30 21.58 -1.97
N ILE A 279 14.62 21.73 -1.88
CA ILE A 279 15.56 21.08 -2.82
C ILE A 279 15.45 19.56 -2.71
N GLU A 280 15.36 19.02 -1.50
CA GLU A 280 15.17 17.59 -1.27
C GLU A 280 13.83 17.10 -1.82
N SER A 281 12.77 17.89 -1.68
CA SER A 281 11.47 17.62 -2.29
C SER A 281 11.54 17.59 -3.83
N ILE A 282 12.26 18.53 -4.44
CA ILE A 282 12.54 18.51 -5.88
C ILE A 282 13.34 17.26 -6.26
N SER A 283 14.38 16.92 -5.49
CA SER A 283 15.20 15.72 -5.72
C SER A 283 14.37 14.45 -5.68
N ARG A 284 13.43 14.33 -4.73
CA ARG A 284 12.49 13.21 -4.65
C ARG A 284 11.55 13.13 -5.84
N ILE A 285 10.98 14.26 -6.28
CA ILE A 285 10.16 14.34 -7.49
C ILE A 285 10.95 13.84 -8.72
N LEU A 286 12.20 14.28 -8.86
CA LEU A 286 13.08 13.84 -9.95
C LEU A 286 13.40 12.34 -9.85
N SER A 287 13.72 11.85 -8.66
CA SER A 287 13.98 10.42 -8.44
C SER A 287 12.77 9.57 -8.81
N HIS A 288 11.57 10.02 -8.46
CA HIS A 288 10.31 9.34 -8.75
C HIS A 288 10.01 9.34 -10.24
N SER A 289 10.28 10.45 -10.94
CA SER A 289 10.13 10.53 -12.39
C SER A 289 10.94 9.46 -13.14
N ARG A 290 12.04 8.95 -12.57
CA ARG A 290 12.82 7.87 -13.20
C ARG A 290 12.09 6.53 -13.22
N ASN A 291 11.21 6.30 -12.25
CA ASN A 291 10.49 5.05 -12.06
C ASN A 291 9.23 4.97 -12.92
N ILE A 292 8.70 6.13 -13.36
CA ILE A 292 7.53 6.22 -14.24
C ILE A 292 7.98 6.10 -15.72
N SER A 293 7.19 5.42 -16.55
CA SER A 293 7.51 5.15 -17.97
C SER A 293 7.93 6.42 -18.73
N GLN A 294 9.21 6.43 -19.11
CA GLN A 294 9.97 7.60 -19.60
C GLN A 294 9.45 8.28 -20.86
N LYS A 295 8.63 7.61 -21.68
CA LYS A 295 8.17 8.16 -22.97
C LYS A 295 7.23 9.36 -22.83
N GLN A 296 6.72 9.61 -21.63
CA GLN A 296 5.69 10.61 -21.40
C GLN A 296 6.11 11.73 -20.44
N ILE A 297 7.28 11.66 -19.81
CA ILE A 297 7.65 12.63 -18.77
C ILE A 297 8.20 13.90 -19.42
N ASN A 298 7.44 14.98 -19.31
CA ASN A 298 7.86 16.31 -19.73
C ASN A 298 8.15 17.12 -18.47
N LEU A 299 9.39 17.02 -17.97
CA LEU A 299 9.87 17.94 -16.92
C LEU A 299 9.99 19.33 -17.55
N ILE A 300 8.88 20.07 -17.53
CA ILE A 300 8.84 21.46 -17.95
C ILE A 300 9.95 22.19 -17.19
N ASN A 301 10.81 22.89 -17.93
CA ASN A 301 11.95 23.65 -17.42
C ASN A 301 13.15 22.84 -16.91
N PHE A 302 13.39 21.61 -17.39
CA PHE A 302 14.60 20.85 -17.04
C PHE A 302 15.90 21.66 -17.17
N GLU A 303 16.11 22.34 -18.30
CA GLU A 303 17.33 23.14 -18.54
C GLU A 303 17.42 24.35 -17.59
N SER A 304 16.29 25.01 -17.28
CA SER A 304 16.26 26.12 -16.33
C SER A 304 16.54 25.64 -14.90
N LEU A 305 16.00 24.48 -14.51
CA LEU A 305 16.24 23.85 -13.22
C LEU A 305 17.71 23.42 -13.10
N PHE A 306 18.27 22.80 -14.14
CA PHE A 306 19.68 22.43 -14.19
C PHE A 306 20.60 23.64 -14.07
N THR A 307 20.30 24.72 -14.78
CA THR A 307 21.04 25.99 -14.71
C THR A 307 20.97 26.60 -13.30
N LEU A 308 19.77 26.66 -12.71
CA LEU A 308 19.59 27.15 -11.34
C LEU A 308 20.41 26.34 -10.34
N MET A 309 20.29 25.00 -10.36
CA MET A 309 21.02 24.13 -9.44
C MET A 309 22.54 24.23 -9.63
N THR A 310 23.02 24.36 -10.88
CA THR A 310 24.46 24.57 -11.16
C THR A 310 24.94 25.92 -10.65
N SER A 311 24.12 26.97 -10.76
CA SER A 311 24.48 28.29 -10.23
C SER A 311 24.60 28.28 -8.69
N LEU A 312 23.71 27.54 -8.01
CA LEU A 312 23.70 27.43 -6.55
C LEU A 312 24.87 26.59 -6.02
N SER A 313 25.32 25.57 -6.76
CA SER A 313 26.45 24.73 -6.34
C SER A 313 27.78 25.49 -6.34
N VAL A 314 27.91 26.52 -7.19
CA VAL A 314 29.13 27.34 -7.33
C VAL A 314 29.01 28.67 -6.57
N ALA A 315 27.82 29.03 -6.09
CA ALA A 315 27.61 30.28 -5.38
C ALA A 315 28.34 30.28 -4.02
N ASP A 316 29.30 31.19 -3.86
CA ASP A 316 30.04 31.38 -2.60
C ASP A 316 29.15 31.81 -1.42
N THR A 317 27.97 32.36 -1.72
CA THR A 317 27.01 32.89 -0.74
C THR A 317 26.13 31.84 -0.08
N GLU A 318 26.11 30.61 -0.59
CA GLU A 318 25.24 29.54 -0.08
C GLU A 318 25.96 28.68 0.98
N THR A 319 25.19 28.13 1.91
CA THR A 319 25.71 27.27 2.96
C THR A 319 26.05 25.88 2.45
N ASP A 320 26.90 25.15 3.18
CA ASP A 320 27.32 23.80 2.78
C ASP A 320 26.14 22.82 2.73
N ASN A 321 25.14 22.95 3.62
CA ASN A 321 23.93 22.12 3.59
C ASN A 321 23.13 22.32 2.30
N ILE A 322 22.93 23.57 1.88
CA ILE A 322 22.24 23.87 0.62
C ILE A 322 23.02 23.29 -0.55
N ARG A 323 24.35 23.44 -0.55
CA ARG A 323 25.21 22.87 -1.61
C ARG A 323 25.13 21.35 -1.66
N GLU A 324 25.10 20.67 -0.52
CA GLU A 324 24.96 19.21 -0.46
C GLU A 324 23.63 18.74 -1.08
N SER A 325 22.51 19.34 -0.68
CA SER A 325 21.20 19.02 -1.26
C SER A 325 21.13 19.38 -2.75
N VAL A 326 21.75 20.48 -3.17
CA VAL A 326 21.85 20.88 -4.59
C VAL A 326 22.65 19.85 -5.39
N VAL A 327 23.77 19.34 -4.86
CA VAL A 327 24.57 18.32 -5.53
C VAL A 327 23.79 17.01 -5.67
N SER A 328 23.06 16.60 -4.64
CA SER A 328 22.14 15.46 -4.71
C SER A 328 21.07 15.65 -5.80
N CYS A 329 20.47 16.84 -5.88
CA CYS A 329 19.49 17.19 -6.91
C CYS A 329 20.11 17.18 -8.33
N LEU A 330 21.31 17.75 -8.50
CA LEU A 330 22.06 17.72 -9.75
C LEU A 330 22.38 16.28 -10.18
N GLN A 331 22.72 15.40 -9.25
CA GLN A 331 22.94 13.99 -9.54
C GLN A 331 21.68 13.33 -10.12
N GLN A 332 20.48 13.63 -9.58
CA GLN A 332 19.22 13.12 -10.14
C GLN A 332 18.96 13.68 -11.55
N LEU A 333 19.22 14.97 -11.78
CA LEU A 333 19.07 15.60 -13.10
C LEU A 333 20.01 14.99 -14.14
N ILE A 334 21.29 14.79 -13.79
CA ILE A 334 22.29 14.18 -14.69
C ILE A 334 21.87 12.76 -15.03
N GLN A 335 21.44 11.97 -14.04
CA GLN A 335 20.96 10.60 -14.28
C GLN A 335 19.75 10.58 -15.20
N LEU A 336 18.79 11.50 -15.02
CA LEU A 336 17.65 11.65 -15.92
C LEU A 336 18.09 12.00 -17.36
N LYS A 337 19.04 12.91 -17.53
CA LYS A 337 19.58 13.30 -18.84
C LYS A 337 20.30 12.14 -19.52
N GLN A 338 21.19 11.44 -18.80
CA GLN A 338 21.90 10.26 -19.32
C GLN A 338 20.93 9.14 -19.73
N MET A 339 19.85 8.91 -18.98
CA MET A 339 18.82 7.94 -19.35
C MET A 339 18.06 8.33 -20.63
N ASN A 340 17.89 9.63 -20.87
CA ASN A 340 17.30 10.14 -22.11
C ASN A 340 18.28 10.09 -23.30
N ASP A 341 19.57 10.37 -23.07
CA ASP A 341 20.62 10.40 -24.10
C ASP A 341 21.10 8.99 -24.51
N ASN A 342 21.08 7.99 -23.61
CA ASN A 342 21.46 6.59 -23.88
C ASN A 342 20.47 5.81 -24.79
N LYS A 343 19.67 6.51 -25.62
CA LYS A 343 18.76 5.93 -26.62
C LYS A 343 19.18 6.16 -28.08
N TRP A 344 20.46 6.43 -28.32
CA TRP A 344 21.03 6.43 -29.67
C TRP A 344 22.28 5.55 -29.76
N GLU A 345 22.08 4.32 -30.24
CA GLU A 345 22.99 3.42 -31.00
C GLU A 345 22.43 1.99 -30.78
N ILE A 346 21.99 1.21 -31.78
CA ILE A 346 22.68 0.78 -32.99
C ILE A 346 21.64 0.52 -34.11
N ILE A 347 21.58 1.36 -35.15
CA ILE A 347 21.29 0.87 -36.51
C ILE A 347 22.63 0.82 -37.21
N THR A 348 23.41 -0.24 -36.96
CA THR A 348 24.47 -0.62 -37.88
C THR A 348 24.32 -2.08 -38.26
N LYS A 349 24.23 -2.26 -39.59
CA LYS A 349 24.29 -3.50 -40.39
C LYS A 349 22.98 -4.31 -40.38
N THR A 350 22.37 -4.66 -41.51
CA THR A 350 22.99 -5.14 -42.75
C THR A 350 21.98 -5.06 -43.90
N THR A 351 22.26 -4.26 -44.94
CA THR A 351 21.68 -4.51 -46.28
C THR A 351 22.83 -4.94 -47.19
N GLN A 352 23.16 -6.23 -47.10
CA GLN A 352 23.72 -6.98 -48.21
C GLN A 352 22.70 -8.04 -48.61
N GLN A 353 22.57 -8.23 -49.93
CA GLN A 353 21.67 -9.11 -50.69
C GLN A 353 20.31 -8.45 -51.00
N LYS A 354 19.96 -8.12 -52.24
CA LYS A 354 20.34 -8.66 -53.57
C LYS A 354 20.65 -7.56 -54.57
#